data_AF-A0A7Y3GU45-F1
#
_entry.id   AF-A0A7Y3GU45-F1
#
_cell.length_a   1.000
_cell.length_b   1.000
_cell.length_c   1.000
_cell.angle_alpha   90.00
_cell.angle_beta   90.00
_cell.angle_gamma   90.00
#
_symmetry.space_group_name_H-M   'P 1'
#
loop_
_entity.id
_entity.type
_entity.pdbx_description
1 polymer ?
#
loop_
_entity_poly.entity_id
_entity_poly.type
_entity_poly.pdbx_seq_one_letter_code
_entity_poly.pdbx_strand_id
1 'polypeptide(L)'
;MSYFLPKYGPFINQEDISLLFKNNTKDFFSSYSIAVRKNIYRIVRNDYNFTDEIGGYNPIQLSKIEKLNQTHLKNNFGPDNPTLSTKNINYLRKMIDFLRLNDVNVFLIRSPQHISNPDLANEKLFKKVYSSKFSDVEFLDFNNLSIKNEHYLDFKHLNYFGAIEFSNLFNNLLKQGLLKSKNKQESINNAIEKFNYESL
;
A
#
# COMPACT_ATOMS: atom_id res chain seq x y z
N MET A 1 -8.45 0.48 -21.52
CA MET A 1 -7.16 -0.19 -21.83
C MET A 1 -6.42 -0.42 -20.53
N SER A 2 -6.25 -1.67 -20.10
CA SER A 2 -5.53 -1.98 -18.86
C SER A 2 -4.03 -1.85 -19.11
N TYR A 3 -3.41 -0.81 -18.55
CA TYR A 3 -1.97 -0.56 -18.62
C TYR A 3 -1.14 -1.68 -17.97
N PHE A 4 -1.74 -2.43 -17.04
CA PHE A 4 -1.02 -3.34 -16.17
C PHE A 4 -0.95 -4.78 -16.69
N LEU A 5 -1.99 -5.30 -17.36
CA LEU A 5 -1.98 -6.70 -17.81
C LEU A 5 -0.78 -7.03 -18.73
N PRO A 6 -0.37 -6.17 -19.69
CA PRO A 6 0.83 -6.44 -20.49
C PRO A 6 2.15 -6.45 -19.71
N LYS A 7 2.21 -5.77 -18.55
CA LYS A 7 3.41 -5.71 -17.69
C LYS A 7 3.48 -6.87 -16.71
N TYR A 8 2.34 -7.21 -16.10
CA TYR A 8 2.24 -8.24 -15.06
C TYR A 8 1.84 -9.62 -15.61
N GLY A 9 1.48 -9.73 -16.89
CA GLY A 9 1.05 -10.97 -17.55
C GLY A 9 1.92 -12.19 -17.28
N PRO A 10 3.27 -12.09 -17.29
CA PRO A 10 4.15 -13.22 -16.97
C PRO A 10 3.98 -13.80 -15.56
N PHE A 11 3.44 -13.03 -14.61
CA PHE A 11 3.33 -13.41 -13.19
C PHE A 11 1.91 -13.79 -12.78
N ILE A 12 0.96 -13.74 -13.72
CA ILE A 12 -0.46 -14.00 -13.47
C ILE A 12 -0.75 -15.49 -13.72
N ASN A 13 -1.39 -16.15 -12.75
CA ASN A 13 -1.78 -17.56 -12.86
C ASN A 13 -3.19 -17.71 -13.46
N GLN A 14 -3.63 -18.95 -13.68
CA GLN A 14 -4.94 -19.25 -14.28
C GLN A 14 -6.13 -18.75 -13.45
N GLU A 15 -6.03 -18.79 -12.11
CA GLU A 15 -7.06 -18.27 -11.21
C GLU A 15 -7.23 -16.76 -11.38
N ASP A 16 -6.13 -16.01 -11.49
CA ASP A 16 -6.20 -14.57 -11.68
C ASP A 16 -6.66 -14.20 -13.11
N ILE A 17 -6.30 -14.99 -14.14
CA ILE A 17 -6.88 -14.83 -15.49
C ILE A 17 -8.39 -15.01 -15.46
N SER A 18 -8.88 -16.07 -14.82
CA SER A 18 -10.32 -16.33 -14.65
C SER A 18 -11.01 -15.19 -13.91
N LEU A 19 -10.36 -14.64 -12.88
CA LEU A 19 -10.84 -13.47 -12.16
C LEU A 19 -10.96 -12.23 -13.05
N LEU A 20 -9.92 -11.90 -13.83
CA LEU A 20 -9.91 -10.74 -14.73
C LEU A 20 -10.97 -10.88 -15.83
N PHE A 21 -11.07 -12.06 -16.45
CA PHE A 21 -12.07 -12.35 -17.47
C PHE A 21 -13.50 -12.17 -16.95
N LYS A 22 -13.80 -12.65 -15.74
CA LYS A 22 -15.14 -12.56 -15.13
C LYS A 22 -15.55 -11.13 -14.77
N ASN A 23 -14.60 -10.29 -14.33
CA ASN A 23 -14.92 -8.95 -13.82
C ASN A 23 -14.75 -7.86 -14.89
N ASN A 24 -13.94 -8.08 -15.93
CA ASN A 24 -13.73 -7.10 -16.99
C ASN A 24 -13.38 -7.77 -18.34
N THR A 25 -14.34 -8.50 -18.91
CA THR A 25 -14.14 -9.31 -20.13
C THR A 25 -13.67 -8.48 -21.32
N LYS A 26 -14.24 -7.28 -21.52
CA LYS A 26 -13.94 -6.42 -22.68
C LYS A 26 -12.51 -5.89 -22.63
N ASP A 27 -12.08 -5.33 -21.48
CA ASP A 27 -10.69 -4.87 -21.36
C ASP A 27 -9.71 -6.04 -21.28
N PHE A 28 -10.14 -7.19 -20.74
CA PHE A 28 -9.30 -8.39 -20.69
C PHE A 28 -8.87 -8.81 -22.09
N PHE A 29 -9.79 -9.04 -23.03
CA PHE A 29 -9.41 -9.48 -24.38
C PHE A 29 -8.53 -8.48 -25.12
N SER A 30 -8.87 -7.20 -25.05
CA SER A 30 -8.07 -6.15 -25.70
C SER A 30 -6.64 -6.10 -25.13
N SER A 31 -6.48 -6.26 -23.82
CA SER A 31 -5.18 -6.16 -23.15
C SER A 31 -4.40 -7.48 -23.19
N TYR A 32 -5.07 -8.64 -23.23
CA TYR A 32 -4.45 -9.97 -23.25
C TYR A 32 -3.71 -10.22 -24.57
N SER A 33 -4.31 -9.84 -25.71
CA SER A 33 -3.65 -9.94 -27.01
C SER A 33 -2.36 -9.11 -27.10
N ILE A 34 -2.30 -7.98 -26.39
CA ILE A 34 -1.12 -7.13 -26.29
C ILE A 34 -0.08 -7.79 -25.38
N ALA A 35 -0.52 -8.31 -24.22
CA ALA A 35 0.34 -9.01 -23.27
C ALA A 35 1.05 -10.22 -23.92
N VAL A 36 0.32 -11.08 -24.63
CA VAL A 36 0.87 -12.24 -25.32
C VAL A 36 1.92 -11.82 -26.36
N ARG A 37 1.60 -10.86 -27.22
CA ARG A 37 2.56 -10.34 -28.22
C ARG A 37 3.82 -9.79 -27.56
N LYS A 38 3.68 -8.96 -26.52
CA LYS A 38 4.81 -8.37 -25.80
C LYS A 38 5.70 -9.45 -25.18
N ASN A 39 5.11 -10.46 -24.56
CA ASN A 39 5.85 -11.56 -23.93
C ASN A 39 6.57 -12.45 -24.95
N ILE A 40 5.96 -12.73 -26.10
CA ILE A 40 6.63 -13.46 -27.20
C ILE A 40 7.84 -12.67 -27.69
N TYR A 41 7.70 -11.36 -27.93
CA TYR A 41 8.84 -10.52 -28.33
C TYR A 41 9.97 -10.51 -27.31
N ARG A 42 9.63 -10.48 -26.02
CA ARG A 42 10.61 -10.58 -24.92
C ARG A 42 11.37 -11.89 -24.96
N ILE A 43 10.67 -13.03 -25.13
CA ILE A 43 11.30 -14.36 -25.23
C ILE A 43 12.24 -14.42 -26.42
N VAL A 44 11.80 -13.98 -27.61
CA VAL A 44 12.62 -14.00 -28.83
C VAL A 44 13.87 -13.13 -28.70
N ARG A 45 13.79 -12.04 -27.94
CA ARG A 45 14.90 -11.11 -27.68
C ARG A 45 15.73 -11.45 -26.45
N ASN A 46 15.38 -12.51 -25.72
CA ASN A 46 15.99 -12.86 -24.44
C ASN A 46 15.94 -11.70 -23.41
N ASP A 47 14.88 -10.88 -23.47
CA ASP A 47 14.68 -9.71 -22.62
C ASP A 47 13.74 -10.05 -21.45
N TYR A 48 14.34 -10.48 -20.34
CA TYR A 48 13.66 -10.82 -19.09
C TYR A 48 13.87 -9.77 -18.00
N ASN A 49 14.39 -8.58 -18.33
CA ASN A 49 14.53 -7.52 -17.36
C ASN A 49 13.22 -6.72 -17.28
N PHE A 50 12.63 -6.71 -16.08
CA PHE A 50 11.39 -6.01 -15.80
C PHE A 50 11.56 -4.84 -14.81
N THR A 51 12.79 -4.56 -14.36
CA THR A 51 13.08 -3.59 -13.30
C THR A 51 12.48 -2.21 -13.56
N ASP A 52 12.55 -1.72 -14.80
CA ASP A 52 12.04 -0.39 -15.16
C ASP A 52 10.56 -0.39 -15.57
N GLU A 53 9.91 -1.56 -15.64
CA GLU A 53 8.52 -1.67 -16.07
C GLU A 53 7.52 -1.84 -14.92
N ILE A 54 7.98 -2.40 -13.80
CA ILE A 54 7.15 -2.81 -12.68
C ILE A 54 7.54 -2.04 -11.43
N GLY A 55 6.55 -1.48 -10.74
CA GLY A 55 6.79 -0.64 -9.57
C GLY A 55 7.35 0.73 -9.95
N GLY A 56 8.09 1.33 -9.02
CA GLY A 56 8.66 2.67 -9.15
C GLY A 56 8.01 3.70 -8.23
N TYR A 57 8.71 4.81 -8.03
CA TYR A 57 8.25 5.95 -7.24
C TYR A 57 8.01 7.15 -8.16
N ASN A 58 6.81 7.72 -8.11
CA ASN A 58 6.48 8.96 -8.80
C ASN A 58 6.25 10.07 -7.76
N PRO A 59 7.19 11.01 -7.56
CA PRO A 59 7.06 12.05 -6.56
C PRO A 59 5.96 13.03 -6.96
N ILE A 60 4.87 13.04 -6.21
CA ILE A 60 3.79 14.02 -6.38
C ILE A 60 3.96 15.08 -5.29
N GLN A 61 4.17 16.35 -5.67
CA GLN A 61 4.40 17.45 -4.72
C GLN A 61 3.13 18.21 -4.32
N LEU A 62 2.01 17.96 -5.00
CA LEU A 62 0.75 18.66 -4.71
C LEU A 62 0.03 18.06 -3.48
N SER A 63 -0.80 18.87 -2.84
CA SER A 63 -1.81 18.43 -1.86
C SER A 63 -3.21 18.66 -2.41
N LYS A 64 -4.11 17.69 -2.20
CA LYS A 64 -5.53 17.80 -2.54
C LYS A 64 -6.41 18.01 -1.31
N ILE A 65 -5.83 18.15 -0.12
CA ILE A 65 -6.58 18.15 1.15
C ILE A 65 -7.61 19.27 1.20
N GLU A 66 -7.27 20.50 0.82
CA GLU A 66 -8.22 21.62 0.83
C GLU A 66 -9.43 21.36 -0.08
N LYS A 67 -9.18 20.91 -1.30
CA LYS A 67 -10.23 20.54 -2.26
C LYS A 67 -11.10 19.41 -1.72
N LEU A 68 -10.48 18.40 -1.12
CA LEU A 68 -11.18 17.26 -0.53
C LEU A 68 -12.06 17.68 0.63
N ASN A 69 -11.54 18.51 1.55
CA ASN A 69 -12.30 19.06 2.68
C ASN A 69 -13.54 19.82 2.22
N GLN A 70 -13.41 20.68 1.19
CA GLN A 70 -14.54 21.40 0.62
C GLN A 70 -15.61 20.47 0.01
N THR A 71 -15.19 19.36 -0.62
CA THR A 71 -16.13 18.37 -1.18
C THR A 71 -16.72 17.44 -0.12
N HIS A 72 -15.97 17.10 0.92
CA HIS A 72 -16.44 16.23 2.01
C HIS A 72 -17.52 16.92 2.84
N LEU A 73 -17.39 18.23 3.08
CA LEU A 73 -18.43 19.02 3.73
C LEU A 73 -19.74 19.07 2.91
N LYS A 74 -19.68 18.85 1.60
CA LYS A 74 -20.84 18.87 0.70
C LYS A 74 -21.49 17.49 0.51
N ASN A 75 -20.71 16.42 0.67
CA ASN A 75 -21.17 15.06 0.43
C ASN A 75 -21.11 14.25 1.73
N ASN A 76 -22.26 13.93 2.31
CA ASN A 76 -22.39 12.94 3.38
C ASN A 76 -22.07 11.55 2.82
N PHE A 77 -20.79 11.23 2.69
CA PHE A 77 -20.34 9.84 2.50
C PHE A 77 -20.61 9.10 3.81
N GLY A 78 -21.81 8.52 3.92
CA GLY A 78 -22.11 7.55 4.95
C GLY A 78 -21.16 6.34 4.86
N PRO A 79 -21.01 5.56 5.93
CA PRO A 79 -20.17 4.38 5.89
C PRO A 79 -20.75 3.40 4.85
N ASP A 80 -20.09 3.28 3.71
CA ASP A 80 -20.28 2.14 2.83
C ASP A 80 -20.04 0.91 3.67
N ASN A 81 -21.05 0.03 3.82
CA ASN A 81 -20.92 -1.24 4.51
C ASN A 81 -19.73 -2.00 3.89
N PRO A 82 -18.53 -2.00 4.51
CA PRO A 82 -17.34 -2.41 3.81
C PRO A 82 -17.39 -3.92 3.71
N THR A 83 -17.51 -4.43 2.49
CA THR A 83 -17.38 -5.86 2.26
C THR A 83 -15.90 -6.23 2.29
N LEU A 84 -15.56 -7.23 3.11
CA LEU A 84 -14.18 -7.67 3.25
C LEU A 84 -13.70 -8.30 1.94
N SER A 85 -12.64 -7.75 1.35
CA SER A 85 -12.02 -8.36 0.18
C SER A 85 -11.16 -9.56 0.58
N THR A 86 -11.76 -10.75 0.58
CA THR A 86 -11.06 -12.02 0.80
C THR A 86 -9.91 -12.23 -0.18
N LYS A 87 -10.05 -11.72 -1.41
CA LYS A 87 -9.00 -11.77 -2.45
C LYS A 87 -7.76 -10.99 -2.06
N ASN A 88 -7.91 -9.75 -1.58
CA ASN A 88 -6.76 -8.93 -1.17
C ASN A 88 -6.05 -9.54 0.04
N ILE A 89 -6.80 -10.10 0.99
CA ILE A 89 -6.26 -10.82 2.14
C ILE A 89 -5.45 -12.04 1.67
N ASN A 90 -6.00 -12.81 0.74
CA ASN A 90 -5.33 -14.00 0.22
C ASN A 90 -4.05 -13.64 -0.55
N TYR A 91 -4.06 -12.57 -1.37
CA TYR A 91 -2.85 -12.12 -2.05
C TYR A 91 -1.78 -11.63 -1.07
N LEU A 92 -2.17 -10.88 -0.03
CA LEU A 92 -1.22 -10.46 1.02
C LEU A 92 -0.57 -11.67 1.69
N ARG A 93 -1.36 -12.69 2.04
CA ARG A 93 -0.84 -13.94 2.60
C ARG A 93 0.12 -14.64 1.63
N LYS A 94 -0.25 -14.83 0.36
CA LYS A 94 0.62 -15.43 -0.67
C LYS A 94 1.96 -14.69 -0.79
N MET A 95 1.96 -13.36 -0.75
CA MET A 95 3.19 -12.54 -0.81
C MET A 95 4.09 -12.76 0.43
N ILE A 96 3.50 -12.77 1.63
CA ILE A 96 4.24 -12.98 2.88
C ILE A 96 4.86 -14.37 2.91
N ASP A 97 4.09 -15.40 2.56
CA ASP A 97 4.56 -16.79 2.58
C ASP A 97 5.67 -17.00 1.54
N PHE A 98 5.53 -16.42 0.35
CA PHE A 98 6.59 -16.44 -0.67
C PHE A 98 7.89 -15.82 -0.15
N LEU A 99 7.84 -14.64 0.47
CA LEU A 99 9.03 -13.98 1.01
C LEU A 99 9.69 -14.82 2.10
N ARG A 100 8.91 -15.43 3.00
CA ARG A 100 9.41 -16.29 4.07
C ARG A 100 10.05 -17.58 3.56
N LEU A 101 9.50 -18.19 2.52
CA LEU A 101 10.10 -19.34 1.85
C LEU A 101 11.48 -19.02 1.24
N ASN A 102 11.79 -17.74 1.05
CA ASN A 102 13.08 -17.24 0.56
C ASN A 102 13.90 -16.57 1.67
N ASP A 103 13.68 -16.94 2.93
CA ASP A 103 14.40 -16.44 4.11
C ASP A 103 14.36 -14.91 4.29
N VAL A 104 13.32 -14.24 3.76
CA VAL A 104 13.11 -12.80 3.95
C VAL A 104 12.21 -12.57 5.16
N ASN A 105 12.71 -11.78 6.11
CA ASN A 105 11.90 -11.33 7.25
C ASN A 105 10.93 -10.22 6.80
N VAL A 106 9.65 -10.39 7.11
CA VAL A 106 8.57 -9.51 6.62
C VAL A 106 7.94 -8.74 7.78
N PHE A 107 7.81 -7.44 7.59
CA PHE A 107 7.08 -6.53 8.46
C PHE A 107 5.94 -5.88 7.68
N LEU A 108 4.75 -5.82 8.27
CA LEU A 108 3.66 -5.01 7.75
C LEU A 108 3.79 -3.60 8.33
N ILE A 109 3.72 -2.58 7.48
CA ILE A 109 3.88 -1.19 7.91
C ILE A 109 2.63 -0.42 7.49
N ARG A 110 1.99 0.26 8.43
CA ARG A 110 0.94 1.25 8.14
C ARG A 110 1.56 2.64 8.15
N SER A 111 1.57 3.29 6.99
CA SER A 111 1.98 4.69 6.86
C SER A 111 0.98 5.62 7.56
N PRO A 112 1.40 6.84 7.92
CA PRO A 112 0.50 7.88 8.41
C PRO A 112 -0.65 8.13 7.42
N GLN A 113 -1.83 8.36 7.96
CA GLN A 113 -3.03 8.72 7.19
C GLN A 113 -3.62 10.01 7.76
N HIS A 114 -4.29 10.78 6.92
CA HIS A 114 -4.94 11.99 7.38
C HIS A 114 -6.09 11.65 8.33
N ILE A 115 -6.28 12.42 9.40
CA ILE A 115 -7.33 12.17 10.41
C ILE A 115 -8.75 12.13 9.83
N SER A 116 -8.98 12.85 8.73
CA SER A 116 -10.25 12.84 7.99
C SER A 116 -10.40 11.68 7.00
N ASN A 117 -9.51 10.68 7.02
CA ASN A 117 -9.65 9.49 6.18
C ASN A 117 -10.88 8.67 6.60
N PRO A 118 -11.90 8.51 5.73
CA PRO A 118 -13.11 7.75 6.07
C PRO A 118 -12.82 6.27 6.37
N ASP A 119 -11.74 5.71 5.82
CA ASP A 119 -11.38 4.31 6.07
C ASP A 119 -11.02 4.04 7.55
N LEU A 120 -10.68 5.08 8.33
CA LEU A 120 -10.41 4.95 9.77
C LEU A 120 -11.64 4.46 10.55
N ALA A 121 -12.85 4.66 10.01
CA ALA A 121 -14.07 4.08 10.58
C ALA A 121 -14.03 2.54 10.63
N ASN A 122 -13.18 1.91 9.81
CA ASN A 122 -13.05 0.46 9.71
C ASN A 122 -11.99 -0.14 10.66
N GLU A 123 -11.42 0.65 11.59
CA GLU A 123 -10.31 0.22 12.44
C GLU A 123 -10.61 -1.07 13.22
N LYS A 124 -11.83 -1.24 13.71
CA LYS A 124 -12.25 -2.46 14.42
C LYS A 124 -12.18 -3.69 13.52
N LEU A 125 -12.63 -3.56 12.27
CA LEU A 125 -12.57 -4.63 11.28
C LEU A 125 -11.11 -4.91 10.88
N PHE A 126 -10.32 -3.87 10.64
CA PHE A 126 -8.89 -3.98 10.35
C PHE A 126 -8.16 -4.78 11.44
N LYS A 127 -8.31 -4.39 12.71
CA LYS A 127 -7.68 -5.09 13.85
C LYS A 127 -8.12 -6.54 13.95
N LYS A 128 -9.40 -6.84 13.70
CA LYS A 128 -9.93 -8.21 13.69
C LYS A 128 -9.29 -9.06 12.57
N VAL A 129 -9.13 -8.49 11.38
CA VAL A 129 -8.49 -9.19 10.24
C VAL A 129 -7.02 -9.43 10.55
N TYR A 130 -6.30 -8.41 11.02
CA TYR A 130 -4.91 -8.55 11.41
C TYR A 130 -4.71 -9.63 12.49
N SER A 131 -5.45 -9.57 13.59
CA SER A 131 -5.29 -10.54 14.70
C SER A 131 -5.64 -11.98 14.30
N SER A 132 -6.61 -12.17 13.40
CA SER A 132 -7.06 -13.50 12.98
C SER A 132 -6.29 -14.08 11.79
N LYS A 133 -5.66 -13.25 10.96
CA LYS A 133 -5.04 -13.67 9.70
C LYS A 133 -3.56 -13.37 9.57
N PHE A 134 -3.00 -12.46 10.38
CA PHE A 134 -1.64 -11.96 10.24
C PHE A 134 -0.94 -11.74 11.59
N SER A 135 -1.42 -12.36 12.67
CA SER A 135 -0.81 -12.27 14.01
C SER A 135 0.58 -12.89 14.09
N ASP A 136 0.92 -13.73 13.11
CA ASP A 136 2.24 -14.31 12.91
C ASP A 136 3.24 -13.35 12.23
N VAL A 137 2.81 -12.16 11.83
CA VAL A 137 3.64 -11.17 11.10
C VAL A 137 3.71 -9.91 11.93
N GLU A 138 4.90 -9.35 12.11
CA GLU A 138 5.03 -8.11 12.88
C GLU A 138 4.40 -6.92 12.16
N PHE A 139 3.70 -6.07 12.91
CA PHE A 139 3.05 -4.86 12.40
C PHE A 139 3.61 -3.61 13.07
N LEU A 140 4.04 -2.66 12.24
CA LEU A 140 4.60 -1.38 12.63
C LEU A 140 3.61 -0.29 12.23
N ASP A 141 2.97 0.32 13.24
CA ASP A 141 1.87 1.25 13.02
C ASP A 141 2.29 2.70 13.25
N PHE A 142 2.26 3.51 12.18
CA PHE A 142 2.59 4.93 12.23
C PHE A 142 1.37 5.83 12.04
N ASN A 143 0.16 5.29 12.15
CA ASN A 143 -1.06 6.04 11.86
C ASN A 143 -1.31 7.23 12.81
N ASN A 144 -0.68 7.25 13.99
CA ASN A 144 -0.76 8.35 14.94
C ASN A 144 0.24 9.50 14.66
N LEU A 145 1.09 9.36 13.64
CA LEU A 145 2.01 10.43 13.24
C LEU A 145 1.21 11.57 12.61
N SER A 146 1.23 12.73 13.24
CA SER A 146 0.53 13.92 12.75
C SER A 146 1.43 14.66 11.78
N ILE A 147 0.94 14.86 10.56
CA ILE A 147 1.68 15.51 9.48
C ILE A 147 0.83 16.69 8.97
N LYS A 148 1.48 17.74 8.45
CA LYS A 148 0.78 18.93 7.94
C LYS A 148 -0.08 18.61 6.70
N ASN A 149 -1.16 19.35 6.49
CA ASN A 149 -2.10 19.09 5.39
C ASN A 149 -1.44 19.19 4.00
N GLU A 150 -0.50 20.13 3.84
CA GLU A 150 0.28 20.32 2.63
C GLU A 150 1.26 19.16 2.33
N HIS A 151 1.45 18.23 3.28
CA HIS A 151 2.32 17.05 3.14
C HIS A 151 1.54 15.77 2.83
N TYR A 152 0.21 15.85 2.72
CA TYR A 152 -0.64 14.78 2.21
C TYR A 152 -0.98 15.03 0.74
N LEU A 153 -1.02 13.95 -0.06
CA LEU A 153 -1.57 14.00 -1.41
C LEU A 153 -3.10 14.01 -1.36
N ASP A 154 -3.67 13.13 -0.55
CA ASP A 154 -5.08 12.98 -0.25
C ASP A 154 -5.24 12.41 1.17
N PHE A 155 -6.45 12.04 1.60
CA PHE A 155 -6.64 11.53 2.95
C PHE A 155 -5.91 10.22 3.25
N LYS A 156 -5.53 9.45 2.23
CA LYS A 156 -4.95 8.11 2.38
C LYS A 156 -3.45 8.08 2.15
N HIS A 157 -2.92 9.04 1.38
CA HIS A 157 -1.54 9.00 0.90
C HIS A 157 -0.77 10.28 1.26
N LEU A 158 0.49 10.10 1.66
CA LEU A 158 1.47 11.18 1.75
C LEU A 158 1.87 11.65 0.35
N ASN A 159 2.23 12.93 0.24
CA ASN A 159 2.88 13.47 -0.96
C ASN A 159 4.41 13.38 -0.81
N TYR A 160 5.16 13.98 -1.75
CA TYR A 160 6.62 14.02 -1.73
C TYR A 160 7.20 14.53 -0.39
N PHE A 161 6.64 15.62 0.15
CA PHE A 161 7.13 16.24 1.39
C PHE A 161 6.84 15.36 2.61
N GLY A 162 5.60 14.86 2.73
CA GLY A 162 5.23 13.95 3.82
C GLY A 162 6.00 12.63 3.77
N ALA A 163 6.26 12.12 2.56
CA ALA A 163 7.08 10.91 2.39
C ALA A 163 8.52 11.12 2.88
N ILE A 164 9.11 12.31 2.69
CA ILE A 164 10.44 12.63 3.23
C ILE A 164 10.42 12.65 4.76
N GLU A 165 9.46 13.33 5.38
CA GLU A 165 9.35 13.40 6.84
C GLU A 165 9.21 12.01 7.46
N PHE A 166 8.25 11.23 6.95
CA PHE A 166 8.03 9.85 7.39
C PHE A 166 9.28 8.99 7.19
N SER A 167 9.92 9.06 6.02
CA SER A 167 11.12 8.25 5.73
C SER A 167 12.29 8.63 6.61
N ASN A 168 12.48 9.91 6.95
CA ASN A 168 13.53 10.36 7.85
C ASN A 168 13.30 9.83 9.27
N LEU A 169 12.08 9.95 9.79
CA LEU A 169 11.70 9.39 11.10
C LEU A 169 11.93 7.87 11.13
N PHE A 170 11.41 7.17 10.12
CA PHE A 170 11.53 5.71 10.02
C PHE A 170 12.98 5.27 9.91
N ASN A 171 13.80 5.92 9.09
CA ASN A 171 15.23 5.63 8.97
C ASN A 171 15.98 5.84 10.29
N ASN A 172 15.64 6.87 11.06
CA ASN A 172 16.24 7.09 12.38
C ASN A 172 15.88 5.97 13.36
N LEU A 173 14.62 5.52 13.38
CA LEU A 173 14.20 4.37 14.16
C LEU A 173 14.93 3.08 13.75
N LEU A 174 15.11 2.85 12.45
CA LEU A 174 15.88 1.70 11.95
C LEU A 174 17.33 1.73 12.45
N LYS A 175 17.99 2.89 12.39
CA LYS A 175 19.35 3.09 12.91
C LYS A 175 19.45 2.88 14.42
N GLN A 176 18.37 3.18 15.15
CA GLN A 176 18.25 2.91 16.59
C GLN A 176 17.91 1.45 16.91
N GLY A 177 17.83 0.58 15.91
CA GLY A 177 17.60 -0.84 16.10
C GLY A 177 16.13 -1.22 16.29
N LEU A 178 15.19 -0.44 15.74
CA LEU A 178 13.74 -0.74 15.81
C LEU A 178 13.43 -2.21 15.52
N LEU A 179 14.01 -2.79 14.47
CA LEU A 179 13.74 -4.17 14.05
C LEU A 179 14.25 -5.23 15.04
N LYS A 180 15.16 -4.86 15.95
CA LYS A 180 15.70 -5.73 17.02
C LYS A 180 15.03 -5.48 18.38
N SER A 181 14.23 -4.43 18.51
CA SER A 181 13.55 -4.08 19.75
C SER A 181 12.49 -5.13 20.12
N LYS A 182 12.37 -5.43 21.42
CA LYS A 182 11.30 -6.29 21.96
C LYS A 182 9.94 -5.59 21.89
N ASN A 183 9.91 -4.28 22.15
CA ASN A 183 8.70 -3.46 22.15
C ASN A 183 8.73 -2.44 21.00
N LYS A 184 8.62 -2.94 19.76
CA LYS A 184 8.76 -2.08 18.56
C LYS A 184 7.73 -0.96 18.49
N GLN A 185 6.47 -1.26 18.80
CA GLN A 185 5.40 -0.25 18.77
C GLN A 185 5.58 0.83 19.83
N GLU A 186 6.13 0.49 21.01
CA GLU A 186 6.46 1.48 22.05
C GLU A 186 7.55 2.45 21.56
N SER A 187 8.59 1.93 20.92
CA SER A 187 9.64 2.76 20.31
C SER A 187 9.08 3.69 19.22
N ILE A 188 8.13 3.20 18.42
CA ILE A 188 7.43 4.01 17.40
C ILE A 188 6.59 5.09 18.06
N ASN A 189 5.79 4.75 19.07
CA ASN A 189 4.92 5.69 19.76
C ASN A 189 5.72 6.83 20.40
N ASN A 190 6.82 6.53 21.09
CA ASN A 190 7.69 7.54 21.69
C ASN A 190 8.29 8.50 20.63
N ALA A 191 8.66 7.97 19.47
CA ALA A 191 9.19 8.78 18.38
C ALA A 191 8.10 9.65 17.72
N ILE A 192 6.88 9.13 17.60
CA ILE A 192 5.70 9.88 17.13
C ILE A 192 5.36 11.01 18.10
N GLU A 193 5.34 10.74 19.41
CA GLU A 193 5.05 11.76 20.43
C GLU A 193 6.06 12.90 20.36
N LYS A 194 7.35 12.58 20.27
CA LYS A 194 8.41 13.58 20.09
C LYS A 194 8.23 14.38 18.81
N PHE A 195 7.98 13.72 17.68
CA PHE A 195 7.77 14.38 16.39
C PHE A 195 6.58 15.35 16.44
N ASN A 196 5.46 14.90 16.98
CA ASN A 196 4.24 15.68 17.08
C ASN A 196 4.44 16.91 18.00
N TYR A 197 5.24 16.79 19.07
CA TYR A 197 5.55 17.91 19.96
C TYR A 197 6.42 18.98 19.27
N GLU A 198 7.41 18.56 18.47
CA GLU A 198 8.30 19.48 17.73
C GLU A 198 7.60 20.17 16.54
N SER A 199 6.44 19.66 16.11
CA SER A 199 5.69 20.17 14.95
C SER A 199 4.57 21.15 15.30
N LEU A 200 4.31 21.37 16.60
CA LEU A 200 3.35 22.34 17.15
C LEU A 200 3.98 23.72 17.30
#